data_AF-A0AAJ0GGZ4-F1
#
_entry.id   AF-A0AAJ0GGZ4-F1
#
_cell.length_a   1.000
_cell.length_b   1.000
_cell.length_c   1.000
_cell.angle_alpha   90.00
_cell.angle_beta   90.00
_cell.angle_gamma   90.00
#
_symmetry.space_group_name_H-M   'P 1'
#
loop_
_entity.id
_entity.type
_entity.pdbx_description
1 polymer ?
#
loop_
_entity_poly.entity_id
_entity_poly.type
_entity_poly.pdbx_seq_one_letter_code
_entity_poly.pdbx_strand_id
1 'polypeptide(L)'
;MSEEAANATRAVPYGILMSIGSCWLFGFILVIVIAACMSPDLPSLVGSKFGQPMAQIYYDSIGKSGAIGMMTLLFVVQFLMGLSILVAASRQSWAFSRDGALPFSRYIRPISVKLGYIPFRAIWFCVALAAILGLLALVAPAAAQALFSLAVAGNNVAWGTPIFCRVVWGQNKFKPGPFFTGRFSIPIAWTAIVFLVFGTLLSMFPVGGPNPTAETMNYTVVINGAVWLGALAYYFIDARKWFTGPKITLNLDDLSESQERAIVHEGIEVKHEAMPESGTQNVPLAKEVSNA
;
A
#
# COMPACT_ATOMS: atom_id res chain seq x y z
N MET A 1 6.33 8.05 6.07
CA MET A 1 5.13 8.66 6.72
C MET A 1 5.23 8.68 8.24
N SER A 2 5.61 7.60 8.92
CA SER A 2 5.91 7.68 10.36
C SER A 2 7.05 8.68 10.65
N GLU A 3 8.00 8.85 9.74
CA GLU A 3 9.07 9.85 9.81
C GLU A 3 8.60 11.31 9.75
N GLU A 4 7.39 11.58 9.26
CA GLU A 4 6.82 12.93 9.10
C GLU A 4 5.89 13.29 10.28
N ALA A 5 5.59 12.34 11.18
CA ALA A 5 4.69 12.56 12.31
C ALA A 5 5.42 13.13 13.54
N ALA A 6 4.90 14.23 14.08
CA ALA A 6 5.36 14.76 15.37
C ALA A 6 5.13 13.71 16.47
N ASN A 7 6.21 13.15 17.02
CA ASN A 7 6.20 12.05 18.00
C ASN A 7 5.58 10.74 17.48
N ALA A 8 6.16 10.20 16.40
CA ALA A 8 5.73 9.00 15.71
C ALA A 8 5.43 7.80 16.63
N THR A 9 6.22 7.61 17.69
CA THR A 9 6.16 6.45 18.56
C THR A 9 4.85 6.34 19.37
N ARG A 10 4.14 7.45 19.60
CA ARG A 10 2.82 7.48 20.24
C ARG A 10 1.72 7.94 19.29
N ALA A 11 1.99 8.96 18.48
CA ALA A 11 0.98 9.53 17.59
C ALA A 11 0.50 8.53 16.54
N VAL A 12 1.39 7.69 15.99
CA VAL A 12 1.02 6.73 14.94
C VAL A 12 0.07 5.64 15.48
N PRO A 13 0.35 4.93 16.59
CA PRO A 13 -0.58 3.95 17.14
C PRO A 13 -1.96 4.54 17.48
N TYR A 14 -2.02 5.69 18.14
CA TYR A 14 -3.30 6.33 18.47
C TYR A 14 -4.04 6.81 17.22
N GLY A 15 -3.33 7.34 16.23
CA GLY A 15 -3.91 7.73 14.95
C GLY A 15 -4.57 6.55 14.23
N ILE A 16 -3.92 5.39 14.21
CA ILE A 16 -4.48 4.16 13.64
C ILE A 16 -5.76 3.75 14.38
N LEU A 17 -5.73 3.71 15.72
CA LEU A 17 -6.90 3.30 16.52
C LEU A 17 -8.08 4.26 16.35
N MET A 18 -7.84 5.57 16.41
CA MET A 18 -8.87 6.58 16.24
C MET A 18 -9.44 6.59 14.82
N SER A 19 -8.57 6.40 13.81
CA SER A 19 -9.00 6.29 12.41
C SER A 19 -9.88 5.05 12.20
N ILE A 20 -9.43 3.87 12.64
CA ILE A 20 -10.21 2.62 12.51
C ILE A 20 -11.54 2.71 13.28
N GLY A 21 -11.50 3.23 14.51
CA GLY A 21 -12.69 3.40 15.34
C GLY A 21 -13.71 4.36 14.71
N SER A 22 -13.23 5.47 14.13
CA SER A 22 -14.09 6.43 13.42
C SER A 22 -14.66 5.82 12.15
N CYS A 23 -13.85 5.11 11.35
CA CYS A 23 -14.31 4.42 10.15
C CYS A 23 -15.39 3.37 10.48
N TRP A 24 -15.23 2.62 11.57
CA TRP A 24 -16.22 1.66 12.02
C TRP A 24 -17.52 2.34 12.45
N LEU A 25 -17.45 3.39 13.27
CA LEU A 25 -18.64 4.10 13.76
C LEU A 25 -19.43 4.75 12.62
N PHE A 26 -18.77 5.57 11.80
CA PHE A 26 -19.43 6.25 10.68
C PHE A 26 -19.86 5.27 9.61
N GLY A 27 -19.06 4.23 9.32
CA GLY A 27 -19.44 3.17 8.39
C GLY A 27 -20.68 2.42 8.84
N PHE A 28 -20.78 2.09 10.13
CA PHE A 28 -21.94 1.41 10.69
C PHE A 28 -23.21 2.27 10.60
N ILE A 29 -23.11 3.56 10.94
CA ILE A 29 -24.24 4.49 10.80
C ILE A 29 -24.66 4.61 9.33
N LEU A 30 -23.72 4.74 8.40
CA LEU A 30 -24.03 4.81 6.98
C LEU A 30 -24.72 3.54 6.47
N VAL A 31 -24.27 2.36 6.89
CA VAL A 31 -24.93 1.09 6.51
C VAL A 31 -26.35 1.01 7.05
N ILE A 32 -26.61 1.47 8.28
CA ILE A 32 -27.97 1.53 8.84
C ILE A 32 -28.86 2.44 7.99
N VAL A 33 -28.37 3.63 7.64
CA VAL A 33 -29.12 4.58 6.81
C VAL A 33 -29.40 3.98 5.43
N ILE A 34 -28.41 3.38 4.78
CA ILE A 34 -28.59 2.73 3.47
C ILE A 34 -29.62 1.60 3.58
N ALA A 35 -29.54 0.75 4.61
CA ALA A 35 -30.48 -0.35 4.82
C ALA A 35 -31.91 0.14 5.09
N ALA A 36 -32.08 1.25 5.82
CA ALA A 36 -33.38 1.86 6.08
C ALA A 36 -33.99 2.55 4.85
N CYS A 37 -33.14 3.07 3.95
CA CYS A 37 -33.55 3.70 2.70
C CYS A 37 -33.73 2.71 1.53
N MET A 38 -33.25 1.47 1.68
CA MET A 38 -33.33 0.46 0.63
C MET A 38 -34.76 -0.06 0.48
N SER A 39 -35.21 -0.21 -0.77
CA SER A 39 -36.51 -0.81 -1.06
C SER A 39 -36.54 -2.30 -0.68
N PRO A 40 -37.67 -2.86 -0.25
CA PRO A 40 -37.78 -4.28 0.12
C PRO A 40 -37.58 -5.26 -1.04
N ASP A 41 -37.68 -4.78 -2.29
CA ASP A 41 -37.56 -5.59 -3.49
C ASP A 41 -36.10 -5.67 -3.98
N LEU A 42 -35.33 -6.57 -3.38
CA LEU A 42 -33.92 -6.82 -3.73
C LEU A 42 -33.71 -7.17 -5.23
N PRO A 43 -34.56 -7.97 -5.89
CA PRO A 43 -34.41 -8.28 -7.32
C PRO A 43 -34.42 -7.06 -8.24
N SER A 44 -35.30 -6.07 -8.00
CA SER A 44 -35.33 -4.85 -8.83
C SER A 44 -34.14 -3.93 -8.56
N LEU A 45 -33.57 -3.99 -7.35
CA LEU A 45 -32.39 -3.23 -6.98
C LEU A 45 -31.11 -3.78 -7.62
N VAL A 46 -30.95 -5.11 -7.62
CA VAL A 46 -29.79 -5.79 -8.23
C VAL A 46 -29.89 -5.78 -9.76
N GLY A 47 -31.10 -5.91 -10.31
CA GLY A 47 -31.38 -5.85 -11.75
C GLY A 47 -31.66 -4.45 -12.28
N SER A 48 -31.28 -3.39 -11.55
CA SER A 48 -31.67 -2.03 -11.91
C SER A 48 -31.12 -1.61 -13.27
N LYS A 49 -31.87 -0.77 -13.99
CA LYS A 49 -31.47 -0.23 -15.31
C LYS A 49 -30.19 0.61 -15.26
N PHE A 50 -29.80 1.07 -14.07
CA PHE A 50 -28.58 1.85 -13.87
C PHE A 50 -27.32 0.97 -13.77
N GLY A 51 -27.47 -0.36 -13.61
CA GLY A 51 -26.33 -1.28 -13.47
C GLY A 51 -25.53 -1.12 -12.17
N GLN A 52 -25.95 -0.21 -11.29
CA GLN A 52 -25.37 0.04 -9.98
C GLN A 52 -26.48 0.17 -8.93
N PRO A 53 -26.56 -0.77 -7.96
CA PRO A 53 -27.58 -0.77 -6.92
C PRO A 53 -27.61 0.54 -6.11
N MET A 54 -26.45 1.10 -5.78
CA MET A 54 -26.37 2.35 -4.99
C MET A 54 -27.03 3.55 -5.69
N ALA A 55 -26.89 3.65 -7.02
CA ALA A 55 -27.53 4.72 -7.78
C ALA A 55 -29.06 4.61 -7.74
N GLN A 56 -29.59 3.38 -7.73
CA GLN A 56 -31.02 3.12 -7.58
C GLN A 56 -31.52 3.51 -6.18
N ILE A 57 -30.78 3.18 -5.11
CA ILE A 57 -31.15 3.59 -3.74
C ILE A 57 -31.27 5.11 -3.63
N TYR A 58 -30.32 5.86 -4.21
CA TYR A 58 -30.40 7.32 -4.23
C TYR A 58 -31.58 7.82 -5.06
N TYR A 59 -31.84 7.21 -6.22
CA TYR A 59 -32.98 7.57 -7.05
C TYR A 59 -34.31 7.39 -6.31
N ASP A 60 -34.47 6.25 -5.62
CA ASP A 60 -35.70 5.90 -4.91
C ASP A 60 -35.90 6.79 -3.67
N SER A 61 -34.82 7.21 -3.01
CA SER A 61 -34.89 7.99 -1.77
C SER A 61 -35.05 9.49 -1.98
N ILE A 62 -34.32 10.08 -2.94
CA ILE A 62 -34.21 11.55 -3.12
C ILE A 62 -34.57 12.01 -4.53
N GLY A 63 -35.03 11.10 -5.40
CA GLY A 63 -35.40 11.39 -6.78
C GLY A 63 -34.22 11.63 -7.72
N LYS A 64 -34.53 11.87 -9.00
CA LYS A 64 -33.52 11.99 -10.08
C LYS A 64 -32.45 13.06 -9.82
N SER A 65 -32.87 14.28 -9.47
CA SER A 65 -31.94 15.41 -9.29
C SER A 65 -31.03 15.20 -8.09
N GLY A 66 -31.57 14.67 -6.99
CA GLY A 66 -30.79 14.32 -5.80
C GLY A 66 -29.79 13.20 -6.08
N ALA A 67 -30.22 12.14 -6.77
CA ALA A 67 -29.34 11.03 -7.13
C ALA A 67 -28.15 11.45 -8.00
N ILE A 68 -28.39 12.32 -9.00
CA ILE A 68 -27.32 12.86 -9.85
C ILE A 68 -26.35 13.71 -9.01
N GLY A 69 -26.85 14.55 -8.11
CA GLY A 69 -26.03 15.35 -7.21
C GLY A 69 -25.12 14.50 -6.32
N MET A 70 -25.69 13.47 -5.68
CA MET A 70 -24.95 12.54 -4.82
C MET A 70 -23.91 11.73 -5.59
N MET A 71 -24.26 11.21 -6.78
CA MET A 71 -23.33 10.47 -7.63
C MET A 71 -22.17 11.35 -8.11
N THR A 72 -22.44 12.62 -8.42
CA THR A 72 -21.40 13.58 -8.82
C THR A 72 -20.46 13.87 -7.65
N LEU A 73 -21.00 14.05 -6.44
CA LEU A 73 -20.19 14.24 -5.24
C LEU A 73 -19.28 13.02 -4.98
N LEU A 74 -19.83 11.80 -5.07
CA LEU A 74 -19.07 10.56 -4.92
C LEU A 74 -17.95 10.44 -5.96
N PHE A 75 -18.21 10.84 -7.21
CA PHE A 75 -17.19 10.85 -8.24
C PHE A 75 -16.01 11.77 -7.88
N VAL A 76 -16.29 12.99 -7.41
CA VAL A 76 -15.24 13.94 -6.98
C VAL A 76 -14.45 13.38 -5.80
N VAL A 77 -15.11 12.82 -4.79
CA VAL A 77 -14.45 12.19 -3.64
C VAL A 77 -13.56 11.03 -4.07
N GLN A 78 -14.05 10.18 -4.97
CA GLN A 78 -13.29 9.05 -5.51
C GLN A 78 -12.05 9.50 -6.29
N PHE A 79 -12.15 10.58 -7.06
CA PHE A 79 -11.02 11.17 -7.78
C PHE A 79 -9.93 11.68 -6.81
N LEU A 80 -10.33 12.41 -5.76
CA LEU A 80 -9.40 12.90 -4.74
C LEU A 80 -8.73 11.75 -3.97
N MET A 81 -9.47 10.69 -3.67
CA MET A 81 -8.90 9.49 -3.06
C MET A 81 -7.87 8.83 -3.98
N GLY A 82 -8.15 8.72 -5.28
CA GLY A 82 -7.22 8.20 -6.28
C GLY A 82 -5.92 8.98 -6.34
N LEU A 83 -5.98 10.32 -6.29
CA LEU A 83 -4.79 11.17 -6.22
C LEU A 83 -3.96 10.91 -4.96
N SER A 84 -4.60 10.78 -3.80
CA SER A 84 -3.93 10.47 -2.53
C SER A 84 -3.17 9.14 -2.58
N ILE A 85 -3.83 8.09 -3.09
CA ILE A 85 -3.22 6.76 -3.24
C ILE A 85 -2.04 6.80 -4.22
N LEU A 86 -2.16 7.54 -5.33
CA LEU A 86 -1.09 7.69 -6.29
C LEU A 86 0.17 8.33 -5.68
N VAL A 87 0.00 9.35 -4.83
CA VAL A 87 1.13 9.98 -4.13
C VAL A 87 1.81 8.96 -3.21
N ALA A 88 1.04 8.20 -2.42
CA ALA A 88 1.60 7.16 -1.55
C ALA A 88 2.32 6.05 -2.33
N ALA A 89 1.69 5.53 -3.39
CA ALA A 89 2.24 4.46 -4.22
C ALA A 89 3.52 4.87 -4.95
N SER A 90 3.61 6.13 -5.42
CA SER A 90 4.81 6.63 -6.09
C SER A 90 6.01 6.74 -5.14
N ARG A 91 5.78 7.13 -3.86
CA ARG A 91 6.83 7.15 -2.82
C ARG A 91 7.33 5.74 -2.50
N GLN A 92 6.43 4.77 -2.38
CA GLN A 92 6.79 3.35 -2.16
C GLN A 92 7.56 2.79 -3.35
N SER A 93 7.09 3.03 -4.57
CA SER A 93 7.75 2.59 -5.80
C SER A 93 9.14 3.20 -5.95
N TRP A 94 9.30 4.48 -5.60
CA TRP A 94 10.59 5.13 -5.58
C TRP A 94 11.55 4.48 -4.56
N ALA A 95 11.09 4.20 -3.34
CA ALA A 95 11.91 3.53 -2.32
C ALA A 95 12.38 2.14 -2.80
N PHE A 96 11.50 1.35 -3.43
CA PHE A 96 11.89 0.07 -4.04
C PHE A 96 12.87 0.24 -5.21
N SER A 97 12.72 1.29 -6.03
CA SER A 97 13.67 1.57 -7.12
C SER A 97 15.06 1.96 -6.61
N ARG A 98 15.15 2.61 -5.45
CA ARG A 98 16.42 2.94 -4.78
C ARG A 98 17.17 1.68 -4.37
N ASP A 99 16.44 0.68 -3.87
CA ASP A 99 16.99 -0.60 -3.44
C ASP A 99 17.24 -1.57 -4.62
N GLY A 100 16.96 -1.13 -5.87
CA GLY A 100 17.13 -1.92 -7.08
C GLY A 100 16.03 -2.96 -7.32
N ALA A 101 14.98 -2.98 -6.49
CA ALA A 101 13.94 -4.01 -6.45
C ALA A 101 12.98 -4.00 -7.65
N LEU A 102 12.92 -2.90 -8.42
CA LEU A 102 12.00 -2.75 -9.55
C LEU A 102 12.66 -2.97 -10.93
N PRO A 103 11.93 -3.53 -11.91
CA PRO A 103 12.37 -3.49 -13.29
C PRO A 103 12.50 -2.02 -13.73
N PHE A 104 13.58 -1.70 -14.46
CA PHE A 104 13.94 -0.33 -14.83
C PHE A 104 14.23 0.61 -13.63
N SER A 105 14.68 0.06 -12.49
CA SER A 105 15.09 0.82 -11.30
C SER A 105 16.00 2.02 -11.60
N ARG A 106 16.95 1.89 -12.54
CA ARG A 106 17.83 2.99 -12.98
C ARG A 106 17.08 4.19 -13.59
N TYR A 107 15.94 3.96 -14.25
CA TYR A 107 15.12 5.01 -14.83
C TYR A 107 14.15 5.64 -13.82
N ILE A 108 13.65 4.85 -12.87
CA ILE A 108 12.65 5.26 -11.86
C ILE A 108 13.31 5.96 -10.66
N ARG A 109 14.54 5.56 -10.29
CA ARG A 109 15.30 6.07 -9.13
C ARG A 109 15.56 7.59 -9.11
N PRO A 110 15.84 8.28 -10.23
CA PRO A 110 16.17 9.71 -10.20
C PRO A 110 15.02 10.58 -9.69
N ILE A 111 15.31 11.43 -8.71
CA ILE A 111 14.39 12.45 -8.19
C ILE A 111 14.57 13.75 -8.99
N SER A 112 13.46 14.45 -9.27
CA SER A 112 13.52 15.78 -9.89
C SER A 112 13.82 16.85 -8.83
N VAL A 113 15.02 17.44 -8.88
CA VAL A 113 15.42 18.54 -7.98
C VAL A 113 14.70 19.84 -8.34
N LYS A 114 14.39 20.05 -9.62
CA LYS A 114 13.71 21.26 -10.12
C LYS A 114 12.25 21.41 -9.65
N LEU A 115 11.63 20.31 -9.25
CA LEU A 115 10.22 20.25 -8.84
C LEU A 115 10.05 20.02 -7.33
N GLY A 116 11.05 20.38 -6.52
CA GLY A 116 10.95 20.23 -5.06
C GLY A 116 11.10 18.79 -4.56
N TYR A 117 12.05 18.04 -5.13
CA TYR A 117 12.38 16.67 -4.73
C TYR A 117 11.25 15.63 -4.93
N ILE A 118 10.43 15.82 -5.96
CA ILE A 118 9.33 14.90 -6.30
C ILE A 118 9.84 13.76 -7.22
N PRO A 119 9.51 12.49 -6.95
CA PRO A 119 9.86 11.36 -7.81
C PRO A 119 8.96 11.28 -9.05
N PHE A 120 9.07 12.28 -9.94
CA PHE A 120 8.18 12.46 -11.10
C PHE A 120 8.09 11.22 -12.02
N ARG A 121 9.21 10.53 -12.25
CA ARG A 121 9.24 9.32 -13.10
C ARG A 121 8.52 8.14 -12.45
N ALA A 122 8.61 8.01 -11.12
CA ALA A 122 7.89 6.98 -10.38
C ALA A 122 6.37 7.22 -10.42
N ILE A 123 5.93 8.49 -10.36
CA ILE A 123 4.52 8.85 -10.50
C ILE A 123 3.99 8.39 -11.87
N TRP A 124 4.64 8.79 -12.96
CA TRP A 124 4.21 8.41 -14.31
C TRP A 124 4.27 6.90 -14.57
N PHE A 125 5.25 6.20 -13.99
CA PHE A 125 5.30 4.75 -14.02
C PHE A 125 4.05 4.14 -13.35
N CYS A 126 3.68 4.61 -12.16
CA CYS A 126 2.47 4.15 -11.47
C CYS A 126 1.20 4.49 -12.26
N VAL A 127 1.10 5.69 -12.84
CA VAL A 127 -0.04 6.10 -13.68
C VAL A 127 -0.15 5.22 -14.92
N ALA A 128 0.94 5.00 -15.64
CA ALA A 128 0.95 4.17 -16.84
C ALA A 128 0.55 2.72 -16.52
N LEU A 129 1.09 2.15 -15.45
CA LEU A 129 0.73 0.80 -15.01
C LEU A 129 -0.74 0.72 -14.58
N ALA A 130 -1.23 1.69 -13.80
CA ALA A 130 -2.63 1.76 -13.41
C ALA A 130 -3.57 1.93 -14.61
N ALA A 131 -3.18 2.72 -15.62
CA ALA A 131 -3.93 2.88 -16.85
C ALA A 131 -4.00 1.57 -17.65
N ILE A 132 -2.87 0.85 -17.80
CA ILE A 132 -2.83 -0.45 -18.47
C ILE A 132 -3.72 -1.47 -17.75
N LEU A 133 -3.63 -1.55 -16.43
CA LEU A 133 -4.50 -2.44 -15.65
C LEU A 133 -5.97 -2.01 -15.72
N GLY A 134 -6.24 -0.70 -15.75
CA GLY A 134 -7.58 -0.14 -15.90
C GLY A 134 -8.23 -0.47 -17.26
N LEU A 135 -7.45 -0.57 -18.33
CA LEU A 135 -7.95 -0.98 -19.65
C LEU A 135 -8.54 -2.39 -19.63
N LEU A 136 -8.11 -3.28 -18.73
CA LEU A 136 -8.71 -4.62 -18.57
C LEU A 136 -10.18 -4.53 -18.17
N ALA A 137 -10.58 -3.47 -17.44
CA ALA A 137 -11.98 -3.29 -17.04
C ALA A 137 -12.90 -2.96 -18.24
N LEU A 138 -12.35 -2.49 -19.36
CA LEU A 138 -13.12 -2.22 -20.59
C LEU A 138 -13.30 -3.47 -21.46
N VAL A 139 -12.48 -4.51 -21.27
CA VAL A 139 -12.50 -5.71 -22.10
C VAL A 139 -13.69 -6.61 -21.74
N ALA A 140 -13.85 -6.93 -20.46
CA ALA A 140 -14.90 -7.82 -20.00
C ALA A 140 -15.30 -7.54 -18.54
N PRO A 141 -16.59 -7.65 -18.18
CA PRO A 141 -17.03 -7.53 -16.79
C PRO A 141 -16.33 -8.51 -15.85
N ALA A 142 -16.09 -9.74 -16.31
CA ALA A 142 -15.35 -10.75 -15.54
C ALA A 142 -13.90 -10.32 -15.25
N ALA A 143 -13.23 -9.66 -16.21
CA ALA A 143 -11.87 -9.15 -16.02
C ALA A 143 -11.84 -7.97 -15.03
N ALA A 144 -12.84 -7.08 -15.08
CA ALA A 144 -12.99 -6.00 -14.11
C ALA A 144 -13.19 -6.54 -12.68
N GLN A 145 -14.10 -7.50 -12.50
CA GLN A 145 -14.34 -8.13 -11.19
C GLN A 145 -13.10 -8.85 -10.67
N ALA A 146 -12.34 -9.49 -11.57
CA ALA A 146 -11.12 -10.16 -11.19
C ALA A 146 -10.04 -9.19 -10.69
N LEU A 147 -9.93 -8.00 -11.30
CA LEU A 147 -9.03 -6.93 -10.88
C LEU A 147 -9.38 -6.37 -9.50
N PHE A 148 -10.66 -6.12 -9.22
CA PHE A 148 -11.10 -5.64 -7.90
C PHE A 148 -10.81 -6.67 -6.80
N SER A 149 -11.09 -7.95 -7.08
CA SER A 149 -10.84 -9.02 -6.11
C SER A 149 -9.34 -9.30 -5.93
N LEU A 150 -8.52 -9.13 -6.98
CA LEU A 150 -7.06 -9.14 -6.89
C LEU A 150 -6.54 -8.04 -5.95
N ALA A 151 -7.09 -6.81 -6.03
CA ALA A 151 -6.67 -5.72 -5.16
C ALA A 151 -6.92 -6.05 -3.68
N VAL A 152 -8.08 -6.64 -3.35
CA VAL A 152 -8.43 -7.05 -1.98
C VAL A 152 -7.52 -8.19 -1.51
N ALA A 153 -7.41 -9.26 -2.29
CA ALA A 153 -6.60 -10.42 -1.94
C ALA A 153 -5.12 -10.08 -1.79
N GLY A 154 -4.57 -9.30 -2.74
CA GLY A 154 -3.19 -8.84 -2.71
C GLY A 154 -2.90 -7.97 -1.49
N ASN A 155 -3.81 -7.06 -1.14
CA ASN A 155 -3.69 -6.22 0.05
C ASN A 155 -3.74 -7.04 1.34
N ASN A 156 -4.64 -8.02 1.44
CA ASN A 156 -4.70 -8.93 2.59
C ASN A 156 -3.40 -9.73 2.77
N VAL A 157 -2.83 -10.24 1.68
CA VAL A 157 -1.53 -10.93 1.72
C VAL A 157 -0.40 -9.97 2.10
N ALA A 158 -0.38 -8.75 1.57
CA ALA A 158 0.62 -7.74 1.89
C ALA A 158 0.58 -7.33 3.37
N TRP A 159 -0.60 -7.23 3.98
CA TRP A 159 -0.75 -6.96 5.41
C TRP A 159 -0.47 -8.20 6.27
N GLY A 160 -0.89 -9.38 5.83
CA GLY A 160 -0.72 -10.63 6.58
C GLY A 160 0.72 -11.11 6.64
N THR A 161 1.49 -10.93 5.56
CA THR A 161 2.89 -11.40 5.46
C THR A 161 3.79 -10.87 6.59
N PRO A 162 3.91 -9.55 6.86
CA PRO A 162 4.75 -9.05 7.95
C PRO A 162 4.25 -9.50 9.33
N ILE A 163 2.93 -9.62 9.53
CA ILE A 163 2.35 -10.12 10.78
C ILE A 163 2.74 -11.58 11.00
N PHE A 164 2.61 -12.42 9.98
CA PHE A 164 3.02 -13.82 10.01
C PHE A 164 4.51 -13.97 10.27
N CYS A 165 5.36 -13.24 9.53
CA CYS A 165 6.81 -13.28 9.72
C CYS A 165 7.21 -12.86 11.14
N ARG A 166 6.55 -11.85 11.71
CA ARG A 166 6.78 -11.41 13.09
C ARG A 166 6.44 -12.52 14.10
N VAL A 167 5.31 -13.19 13.93
CA VAL A 167 4.83 -14.21 14.88
C VAL A 167 5.64 -15.51 14.79
N VAL A 168 6.14 -15.88 13.61
CA VAL A 168 6.86 -17.15 13.41
C VAL A 168 8.37 -17.00 13.64
N TRP A 169 9.01 -16.01 13.01
CA TRP A 169 10.48 -15.86 13.02
C TRP A 169 10.97 -14.64 13.81
N GLY A 170 10.13 -13.63 13.98
CA GLY A 170 10.51 -12.31 14.50
C GLY A 170 10.34 -12.13 16.00
N GLN A 171 9.81 -13.10 16.76
CA GLN A 171 9.45 -12.89 18.17
C GLN A 171 10.65 -12.47 19.03
N ASN A 172 11.81 -13.07 18.79
CA ASN A 172 13.03 -12.79 19.56
C ASN A 172 13.68 -11.44 19.20
N LYS A 173 13.36 -10.89 18.02
CA LYS A 173 13.89 -9.58 17.54
C LYS A 173 12.95 -8.43 17.86
N PHE A 174 11.72 -8.71 18.31
CA PHE A 174 10.71 -7.71 18.55
C PHE A 174 10.97 -6.98 19.88
N LYS A 175 11.26 -5.68 19.80
CA LYS A 175 11.34 -4.80 20.97
C LYS A 175 10.01 -4.07 21.17
N PRO A 176 9.34 -4.20 22.33
CA PRO A 176 8.11 -3.49 22.62
C PRO A 176 8.29 -1.96 22.57
N GLY A 177 7.40 -1.27 21.85
CA GLY A 177 7.31 0.19 21.89
C GLY A 177 6.48 0.70 23.08
N PRO A 178 6.37 2.03 23.26
CA PRO A 178 5.55 2.69 24.27
C PRO A 178 4.06 2.28 24.22
N PHE A 179 3.59 1.89 23.04
CA PHE A 179 2.28 1.29 22.84
C PHE A 179 2.46 -0.19 22.50
N PHE A 180 2.15 -1.07 23.45
CA PHE A 180 2.27 -2.52 23.29
C PHE A 180 1.11 -3.25 23.96
N THR A 181 0.53 -4.22 23.25
CA THR A 181 -0.63 -5.01 23.71
C THR A 181 -0.25 -6.17 24.65
N GLY A 182 1.03 -6.23 25.07
CA GLY A 182 1.48 -7.19 26.07
C GLY A 182 1.28 -8.63 25.63
N ARG A 183 0.74 -9.42 26.56
CA ARG A 183 0.45 -10.86 26.40
C ARG A 183 -0.59 -11.14 25.30
N PHE A 184 -1.40 -10.16 24.95
CA PHE A 184 -2.40 -10.28 23.88
C PHE A 184 -1.80 -10.07 22.47
N SER A 185 -0.55 -9.64 22.35
CA SER A 185 0.06 -9.38 21.04
C SER A 185 0.11 -10.62 20.14
N ILE A 186 0.30 -11.83 20.70
CA ILE A 186 0.37 -13.07 19.91
C ILE A 186 -1.03 -13.56 19.51
N PRO A 187 -2.01 -13.68 20.43
CA PRO A 187 -3.38 -14.05 20.06
C PRO A 187 -4.00 -13.10 19.02
N ILE A 188 -3.86 -11.79 19.20
CA ILE A 188 -4.39 -10.80 18.26
C ILE A 188 -3.77 -10.98 16.87
N ALA A 189 -2.47 -11.24 16.80
CA ALA A 189 -1.79 -11.45 15.53
C ALA A 189 -2.26 -12.73 14.81
N TRP A 190 -2.46 -13.83 15.53
CA TRP A 190 -3.04 -15.05 14.96
C TRP A 190 -4.47 -14.85 14.48
N THR A 191 -5.32 -14.19 15.29
CA THR A 191 -6.69 -13.86 14.88
C THR A 191 -6.70 -13.00 13.61
N ALA A 192 -5.80 -12.01 13.52
CA ALA A 192 -5.67 -11.19 12.32
C ALA A 192 -5.26 -12.03 11.10
N ILE A 193 -4.26 -12.93 11.24
CA ILE A 193 -3.84 -13.81 10.14
C ILE A 193 -4.99 -14.71 9.68
N VAL A 194 -5.69 -15.37 10.60
CA VAL A 194 -6.82 -16.25 10.28
C VAL A 194 -7.92 -15.46 9.56
N PHE A 195 -8.24 -14.26 10.04
CA PHE A 195 -9.25 -13.40 9.42
C PHE A 195 -8.84 -12.93 8.02
N LEU A 196 -7.57 -12.55 7.83
CA LEU A 196 -7.05 -12.16 6.51
C LEU A 196 -7.06 -13.33 5.52
N VAL A 197 -6.68 -14.54 5.96
CA VAL A 197 -6.76 -15.77 5.13
C VAL A 197 -8.21 -16.06 4.76
N PHE A 198 -9.12 -15.99 5.74
CA PHE A 198 -10.54 -16.18 5.51
C PHE A 198 -11.11 -15.17 4.50
N GLY A 199 -10.80 -13.88 4.64
CA GLY A 199 -11.23 -12.84 3.71
C GLY A 199 -10.67 -13.03 2.30
N THR A 200 -9.41 -13.46 2.19
CA THR A 200 -8.79 -13.81 0.91
C THR A 200 -9.51 -14.98 0.23
N LEU A 201 -9.81 -16.06 0.96
CA LEU A 201 -10.57 -17.20 0.41
C LEU A 201 -11.98 -16.77 -0.01
N LEU A 202 -12.66 -15.95 0.80
CA LEU A 202 -13.98 -15.42 0.45
C LEU A 202 -13.97 -14.60 -0.84
N SER A 203 -12.95 -13.76 -1.03
CA SER A 203 -12.81 -12.93 -2.25
C SER A 203 -12.60 -13.74 -3.53
N MET A 204 -12.21 -15.01 -3.42
CA MET A 204 -12.00 -15.91 -4.55
C MET A 204 -13.25 -16.70 -4.95
N PHE A 205 -14.31 -16.70 -4.14
CA PHE A 205 -15.56 -17.36 -4.49
C PHE A 205 -16.36 -16.55 -5.54
N PRO A 206 -17.08 -17.23 -6.45
CA PRO A 206 -17.99 -16.58 -7.39
C PRO A 206 -19.27 -16.09 -6.70
N VAL A 207 -19.74 -14.91 -7.10
CA VAL A 207 -20.93 -14.25 -6.50
C VAL A 207 -22.24 -14.98 -6.83
N GLY A 208 -22.27 -15.74 -7.94
CA GLY A 208 -23.45 -16.45 -8.46
C GLY A 208 -23.74 -17.83 -7.83
N GLY A 209 -22.98 -18.26 -6.82
CA GLY A 209 -23.17 -19.55 -6.16
C GLY A 209 -22.32 -20.71 -6.73
N PRO A 210 -22.60 -21.97 -6.34
CA PRO A 210 -21.67 -23.10 -6.49
C PRO A 210 -21.44 -23.62 -7.91
N ASN A 211 -22.14 -23.10 -8.93
CA ASN A 211 -22.02 -23.54 -10.33
C ASN A 211 -21.83 -22.35 -11.29
N PRO A 212 -20.67 -21.66 -11.26
CA PRO A 212 -20.41 -20.57 -12.20
C PRO A 212 -20.26 -21.11 -13.63
N THR A 213 -20.82 -20.40 -14.59
CA THR A 213 -20.48 -20.54 -16.01
C THR A 213 -19.12 -19.92 -16.29
N ALA A 214 -18.50 -20.22 -17.45
CA ALA A 214 -17.22 -19.62 -17.84
C ALA A 214 -17.23 -18.08 -17.84
N GLU A 215 -18.40 -17.47 -18.05
CA GLU A 215 -18.59 -16.01 -18.04
C GLU A 215 -18.78 -15.42 -16.63
N THR A 216 -19.25 -16.23 -15.68
CA THR A 216 -19.58 -15.80 -14.30
C THR A 216 -18.56 -16.29 -13.26
N MET A 217 -17.54 -17.04 -13.70
CA MET A 217 -16.48 -17.52 -12.84
C MET A 217 -15.57 -16.40 -12.37
N ASN A 218 -15.24 -16.42 -11.08
CA ASN A 218 -14.27 -15.52 -10.51
C ASN A 218 -12.84 -16.01 -10.80
N TYR A 219 -12.23 -15.51 -11.88
CA TYR A 219 -10.86 -15.86 -12.30
C TYR A 219 -9.76 -15.34 -11.38
N THR A 220 -10.11 -14.64 -10.29
CA THR A 220 -9.16 -14.13 -9.30
C THR A 220 -8.31 -15.20 -8.66
N VAL A 221 -8.81 -16.43 -8.49
CA VAL A 221 -8.00 -17.54 -7.95
C VAL A 221 -6.81 -17.85 -8.85
N VAL A 222 -7.02 -17.87 -10.17
CA VAL A 222 -5.98 -18.17 -11.16
C VAL A 222 -5.00 -17.01 -11.27
N ILE A 223 -5.53 -15.78 -11.34
CA ILE A 223 -4.72 -14.57 -11.48
C ILE A 223 -3.86 -14.33 -10.23
N ASN A 224 -4.45 -14.41 -9.02
CA ASN A 224 -3.68 -14.32 -7.77
C ASN A 224 -2.66 -15.44 -7.68
N GLY A 225 -3.05 -16.68 -7.97
CA GLY A 225 -2.14 -17.82 -7.96
C GLY A 225 -0.93 -17.57 -8.85
N ALA A 226 -1.15 -17.14 -10.10
CA ALA A 226 -0.07 -16.81 -11.04
C ALA A 226 0.82 -15.66 -10.54
N VAL A 227 0.24 -14.59 -10.00
CA VAL A 227 1.00 -13.44 -9.47
C VAL A 227 1.83 -13.84 -8.25
N TRP A 228 1.26 -14.58 -7.30
CA TRP A 228 1.96 -14.98 -6.08
C TRP A 228 3.04 -16.02 -6.36
N LEU A 229 2.73 -17.03 -7.18
CA LEU A 229 3.72 -18.01 -7.61
C LEU A 229 4.82 -17.37 -8.44
N GLY A 230 4.48 -16.43 -9.33
CA GLY A 230 5.46 -15.66 -10.10
C GLY A 230 6.37 -14.82 -9.20
N ALA A 231 5.82 -14.16 -8.19
CA ALA A 231 6.59 -13.41 -7.20
C ALA A 231 7.50 -14.33 -6.36
N LEU A 232 7.02 -15.49 -5.93
CA LEU A 232 7.84 -16.50 -5.24
C LEU A 232 8.96 -17.01 -6.14
N ALA A 233 8.65 -17.37 -7.39
CA ALA A 233 9.62 -17.86 -8.35
C ALA A 233 10.71 -16.83 -8.61
N TYR A 234 10.34 -15.57 -8.83
CA TYR A 234 11.28 -14.46 -8.98
C TYR A 234 12.19 -14.31 -7.74
N TYR A 235 11.61 -14.42 -6.54
CA TYR A 235 12.38 -14.37 -5.30
C TYR A 235 13.39 -15.52 -5.19
N PHE A 236 12.97 -16.75 -5.45
CA PHE A 236 13.83 -17.93 -5.33
C PHE A 236 14.90 -18.02 -6.43
N ILE A 237 14.58 -17.58 -7.65
CA ILE A 237 15.49 -17.68 -8.80
C ILE A 237 16.55 -16.58 -8.75
N ASP A 238 16.14 -15.33 -8.45
CA ASP A 238 17.00 -14.16 -8.62
C ASP A 238 17.07 -13.27 -7.38
N ALA A 239 15.94 -12.79 -6.86
CA ALA A 239 15.95 -11.72 -5.86
C ALA A 239 16.69 -12.09 -4.55
N ARG A 240 16.65 -13.37 -4.12
CA ARG A 240 17.40 -13.85 -2.94
C ARG A 240 18.91 -13.69 -3.04
N LYS A 241 19.46 -13.54 -4.25
CA LYS A 241 20.91 -13.49 -4.51
C LYS A 241 21.47 -12.09 -4.37
N TRP A 242 20.66 -11.05 -4.57
CA TRP A 242 21.14 -9.67 -4.67
C TRP A 242 20.35 -8.68 -3.79
N PHE A 243 19.15 -9.02 -3.32
CA PHE A 243 18.35 -8.14 -2.47
C PHE A 243 18.87 -8.18 -1.02
N THR A 244 19.61 -7.15 -0.63
CA THR A 244 20.24 -7.03 0.70
C THR A 244 19.38 -6.29 1.74
N GLY A 245 18.08 -6.11 1.48
CA GLY A 245 17.18 -5.34 2.36
C GLY A 245 17.31 -3.81 2.19
N PRO A 246 16.63 -3.02 3.04
CA PRO A 246 16.59 -1.57 2.93
C PRO A 246 17.99 -0.96 3.09
N LYS A 247 18.48 -0.24 2.08
CA LYS A 247 19.77 0.46 2.16
C LYS A 247 19.56 1.85 2.78
N ILE A 248 20.28 2.15 3.87
CA ILE A 248 20.31 3.50 4.44
C ILE A 248 21.01 4.43 3.45
N THR A 249 20.37 5.54 3.13
CA THR A 249 20.93 6.62 2.28
C THR A 249 21.34 7.86 3.06
N LEU A 250 21.35 7.79 4.39
CA LEU A 250 21.95 8.81 5.24
C LEU A 250 23.47 8.58 5.21
N ASN A 251 24.24 9.64 4.98
CA ASN A 251 25.67 9.61 5.26
C ASN A 251 25.81 9.31 6.75
N LEU A 252 26.48 8.22 7.10
CA LEU A 252 26.65 7.83 8.50
C LEU A 252 27.39 8.94 9.27
N ASP A 253 28.27 9.66 8.58
CA ASP A 253 29.06 10.78 9.11
C ASP A 253 28.24 12.06 9.38
N ASP A 254 27.02 12.18 8.81
CA ASP A 254 26.12 13.32 8.98
C ASP A 254 25.01 13.05 10.02
N LEU A 255 25.01 11.88 10.66
CA LEU A 255 24.03 11.52 11.67
C LEU A 255 24.38 12.17 13.01
N SER A 256 23.43 12.89 13.62
CA SER A 256 23.57 13.24 15.04
C SER A 256 23.59 11.96 15.88
N GLU A 257 24.30 11.95 17.01
CA GLU A 257 24.34 10.79 17.93
C GLU A 257 22.94 10.27 18.31
N SER A 258 21.94 11.15 18.32
CA SER A 258 20.54 10.80 18.58
C SER A 258 19.91 9.99 17.45
N GLN A 259 20.25 10.28 16.19
CA GLN A 259 19.78 9.56 15.01
C GLN A 259 20.52 8.25 14.84
N GLU A 260 21.83 8.20 15.12
CA GLU A 260 22.58 6.94 15.16
C GLU A 260 22.02 5.98 16.20
N ARG A 261 21.76 6.47 17.43
CA ARG A 261 21.12 5.67 18.47
C ARG A 261 19.73 5.19 18.06
N ALA A 262 18.96 5.99 17.32
CA ALA A 262 17.66 5.58 16.80
C ALA A 262 17.78 4.47 15.73
N ILE A 263 18.75 4.55 14.83
CA ILE A 263 19.00 3.55 13.77
C ILE A 263 19.49 2.23 14.36
N VAL A 264 20.42 2.29 15.33
CA VAL A 264 20.88 1.12 16.09
C VAL A 264 19.74 0.52 16.93
N HIS A 265 18.85 1.37 17.47
CA HIS A 265 17.66 0.92 18.20
C HIS A 265 16.66 0.18 17.29
N GLU A 266 16.55 0.55 16.02
CA GLU A 266 15.75 -0.13 14.98
C GLU A 266 16.37 -1.45 14.49
N GLY A 267 17.58 -1.81 14.94
CA GLY A 267 18.22 -3.09 14.64
C GLY A 267 18.89 -3.14 13.27
N ILE A 268 19.20 -1.98 12.68
CA ILE A 268 19.97 -1.87 11.45
C ILE A 268 21.46 -1.77 11.81
N GLU A 269 22.29 -2.65 11.25
CA GLU A 269 23.74 -2.59 11.46
C GLU A 269 24.33 -1.35 10.77
N VAL A 270 24.81 -0.41 11.58
CA VAL A 270 25.59 0.74 11.12
C VAL A 270 27.02 0.27 10.88
N LYS A 271 27.35 -0.08 9.64
CA LYS A 271 28.75 -0.30 9.25
C LYS A 271 29.35 1.05 8.89
N HIS A 272 30.16 1.61 9.79
CA HIS A 272 31.13 2.63 9.39
C HIS A 272 32.09 1.94 8.41
N GLU A 273 32.02 2.31 7.12
CA GLU A 273 33.14 2.03 6.23
C GLU A 273 34.30 2.86 6.76
N ALA A 274 35.24 2.21 7.45
CA ALA A 274 36.50 2.84 7.81
C ALA A 274 37.12 3.35 6.51
N MET A 275 37.24 4.67 6.38
CA MET A 275 38.03 5.24 5.30
C MET A 275 39.41 4.58 5.34
N PRO A 276 39.98 4.17 4.19
CA PRO A 276 41.37 3.76 4.16
C PRO A 276 42.21 4.90 4.74
N GLU A 277 43.08 4.54 5.70
CA GLU A 277 44.02 5.46 6.35
C GLU A 277 44.64 6.41 5.33
N SER A 278 44.73 7.68 5.74
CA SER A 278 45.33 8.78 5.00
C SER A 278 46.61 8.38 4.25
N GLY A 279 46.47 8.08 2.96
CA GLY A 279 47.58 8.13 2.02
C GLY A 279 47.79 9.59 1.64
N THR A 280 48.88 10.17 2.12
CA THR A 280 49.42 11.47 1.74
C THR A 280 49.34 11.72 0.23
N GLN A 281 48.28 12.40 -0.24
CA GLN A 281 48.27 13.06 -1.53
C GLN A 281 48.60 14.53 -1.30
N ASN A 282 49.83 14.88 -1.64
CA ASN A 282 50.30 16.25 -1.78
C ASN A 282 49.38 17.00 -2.75
N VAL A 283 48.49 17.83 -2.22
CA VAL A 283 47.81 18.88 -2.98
C VAL A 283 48.78 20.07 -3.05
N PRO A 284 49.23 20.51 -4.24
CA PRO A 284 50.00 21.74 -4.33
C PRO A 284 49.10 22.92 -3.95
N LEU A 285 49.58 23.71 -2.98
CA LEU A 285 49.03 25.00 -2.57
C LEU A 285 48.72 25.87 -3.79
N ALA A 286 47.42 26.12 -4.04
CA ALA A 286 46.99 27.19 -4.93
C ALA A 286 47.35 28.52 -4.26
N LYS A 287 48.32 29.21 -4.86
CA LYS A 287 48.75 30.55 -4.47
C LYS A 287 47.58 31.53 -4.49
N GLU A 288 47.44 32.27 -3.41
CA GLU A 288 46.79 33.58 -3.36
C GLU A 288 47.30 34.45 -4.52
N VAL A 289 46.39 35.07 -5.26
CA VAL A 289 46.66 36.35 -5.93
C VAL A 289 45.50 37.28 -5.59
N SER A 290 45.80 38.21 -4.69
CA SER A 290 45.06 39.43 -4.42
C SER A 290 45.47 40.50 -5.46
N ASN A 291 44.45 41.13 -6.04
CA ASN A 291 44.36 42.50 -6.57
C ASN A 291 45.45 43.07 -7.53
N ALA A 292 45.00 43.40 -8.75
CA ALA A 292 45.16 44.71 -9.38
C ALA A 292 44.02 44.91 -10.41
#